data_AF-A0A955SJ99-F1
#
_entry.id   AF-A0A955SJ99-F1
#
_cell.length_a   1.000
_cell.length_b   1.000
_cell.length_c   1.000
_cell.angle_alpha   90.00
_cell.angle_beta   90.00
_cell.angle_gamma   90.00
#
_symmetry.space_group_name_H-M   'P 1'
#
loop_
_entity.id
_entity.type
_entity.pdbx_description
1 polymer ?
#
loop_
_entity_poly.entity_id
_entity_poly.type
_entity_poly.pdbx_seq_one_letter_code
_entity_poly.pdbx_strand_id
1 'polypeptide(L)'
;AEVHYEWGRVLNGLSTSPMTLVREIDWITKQWLLENYMAKKSCGWDDPRLGMMDLQYHDINRQRSLFHLLAERNQIRKLIDEDAIEQAKTTPPQTTRAKVRGDFIRFARAKNRSYTVDWTYLKLNGYWEETILCMDPFCPFNRRVEELLSQVPHNRLYP
;
A
#
# COMPACT_ATOMS: atom_id res chain seq x y z
N ALA A 1 5.08 -20.44 -8.95
CA ALA A 1 6.35 -21.11 -8.59
C ALA A 1 7.06 -20.38 -7.45
N GLU A 2 7.32 -19.08 -7.58
CA GLU A 2 7.99 -18.25 -6.57
C GLU A 2 7.31 -18.24 -5.19
N VAL A 3 6.01 -17.94 -5.12
CA VAL A 3 5.28 -17.88 -3.83
C VAL A 3 5.37 -19.19 -3.05
N HIS A 4 5.23 -20.33 -3.74
CA HIS A 4 5.34 -21.65 -3.12
C HIS A 4 6.75 -21.92 -2.59
N TYR A 5 7.77 -21.52 -3.35
CA TYR A 5 9.17 -21.64 -2.92
C TYR A 5 9.45 -20.79 -1.68
N GLU A 6 9.10 -19.50 -1.70
CA GLU A 6 9.32 -18.58 -0.57
C GLU A 6 8.58 -19.06 0.68
N TRP A 7 7.35 -19.54 0.52
CA TRP A 7 6.59 -20.10 1.62
C TRP A 7 7.30 -21.31 2.23
N GLY A 8 7.74 -22.27 1.40
CA GLY A 8 8.50 -23.42 1.87
C GLY A 8 9.81 -23.05 2.57
N ARG A 9 10.55 -22.07 2.03
CA ARG A 9 11.78 -21.54 2.63
C ARG A 9 11.52 -20.94 4.01
N VAL A 10 10.48 -20.13 4.15
CA VAL A 10 10.08 -19.53 5.43
C VAL A 10 9.67 -20.61 6.43
N LEU A 11 8.86 -21.61 6.02
CA LEU A 11 8.48 -22.72 6.90
C LEU A 11 9.69 -23.51 7.40
N ASN A 12 10.64 -23.82 6.52
CA ASN A 12 11.87 -24.50 6.89
C ASN A 12 12.71 -23.64 7.87
N GLY A 13 12.84 -22.34 7.60
CA GLY A 13 13.53 -21.39 8.48
C GLY A 13 12.90 -21.33 9.88
N LEU A 14 11.56 -21.29 9.95
CA LEU A 14 10.82 -21.33 11.22
C LEU A 14 11.04 -22.62 11.99
N SER A 15 11.12 -23.77 11.31
CA SER A 15 11.31 -25.07 11.96
C SER A 15 12.73 -25.32 12.48
N THR A 16 13.73 -24.62 11.92
CA THR A 16 15.15 -24.91 12.19
C THR A 16 15.85 -23.78 12.94
N SER A 17 15.79 -22.56 12.40
CA SER A 17 16.42 -21.38 12.98
C SER A 17 15.66 -20.12 12.58
N PRO A 18 14.63 -19.71 13.35
CA PRO A 18 13.82 -18.54 13.04
C PRO A 18 14.65 -17.26 12.83
N MET A 19 15.78 -17.13 13.53
CA MET A 19 16.65 -15.96 13.43
C MET A 19 17.29 -15.78 12.05
N THR A 20 17.26 -16.79 11.18
CA THR A 20 17.66 -16.65 9.77
C THR A 20 16.69 -15.79 8.96
N LEU A 21 15.47 -15.57 9.47
CA LEU A 21 14.39 -14.81 8.83
C LEU A 21 14.25 -13.38 9.37
N VAL A 22 15.18 -12.93 10.22
CA VAL A 22 15.29 -11.51 10.59
C VAL A 22 15.43 -10.70 9.29
N ARG A 23 14.80 -9.52 9.24
CA ARG A 23 14.74 -8.62 8.08
C ARG A 23 13.77 -9.05 6.97
N GLU A 24 13.12 -10.20 7.12
CA GLU A 24 12.12 -10.71 6.18
C GLU A 24 10.74 -10.89 6.83
N ILE A 25 10.72 -11.38 8.07
CA ILE A 25 9.49 -11.62 8.83
C ILE A 25 9.40 -10.62 9.97
N ASP A 26 8.29 -9.88 10.05
CA ASP A 26 8.16 -8.74 10.96
C ASP A 26 8.31 -9.10 12.43
N TRP A 27 7.61 -10.14 12.90
CA TRP A 27 7.66 -10.50 14.33
C TRP A 27 9.05 -10.98 14.76
N ILE A 28 9.77 -11.68 13.88
CA ILE A 28 11.16 -12.13 14.12
C ILE A 28 12.10 -10.92 14.14
N THR A 29 11.94 -10.01 13.18
CA THR A 29 12.74 -8.78 13.08
C THR A 29 12.54 -7.90 14.30
N LYS A 30 11.29 -7.76 14.74
CA LYS A 30 10.94 -6.99 15.93
C LYS A 30 11.47 -7.65 17.19
N GLN A 31 11.30 -8.96 17.36
CA GLN A 31 11.86 -9.69 18.50
C GLN A 31 13.37 -9.48 18.58
N TRP A 32 14.09 -9.67 17.47
CA TRP A 32 15.52 -9.40 17.39
C TRP A 32 15.86 -7.95 17.79
N LEU A 33 15.11 -6.96 17.32
CA LEU A 33 15.33 -5.56 17.66
C LEU A 33 15.16 -5.29 19.18
N LEU A 34 14.11 -5.84 19.78
CA LEU A 34 13.79 -5.67 21.20
C LEU A 34 14.80 -6.43 22.08
N GLU A 35 15.18 -7.65 21.72
CA GLU A 35 16.19 -8.43 22.43
C GLU A 35 17.57 -7.77 22.40
N ASN A 36 17.98 -7.21 21.27
CA ASN A 36 19.22 -6.44 21.19
C ASN A 36 19.17 -5.18 22.06
N TYR A 37 18.02 -4.51 22.13
CA TYR A 37 17.85 -3.36 23.01
C TYR A 37 17.95 -3.77 24.48
N MET A 38 17.28 -4.85 24.87
CA MET A 38 17.35 -5.41 26.23
C MET A 38 18.79 -5.77 26.61
N ALA A 39 19.50 -6.50 25.75
CA ALA A 39 20.89 -6.87 25.98
C ALA A 39 21.80 -5.64 26.13
N LYS A 40 21.59 -4.60 25.32
CA LYS A 40 22.40 -3.37 25.36
C LYS A 40 22.09 -2.48 26.56
N LYS A 41 20.86 -2.52 27.09
CA LYS A 41 20.39 -1.67 28.19
C LYS A 41 20.28 -2.40 29.53
N SER A 42 20.61 -3.69 29.55
CA SER A 42 20.48 -4.57 30.71
C SER A 42 19.10 -4.45 31.37
N CYS A 43 18.04 -4.54 30.56
CA CYS A 43 16.65 -4.47 31.01
C CYS A 43 15.85 -5.71 30.57
N GLY A 44 14.64 -5.87 31.14
CA GLY A 44 13.72 -6.96 30.81
C GLY A 44 12.50 -6.50 30.04
N TRP A 45 11.62 -7.45 29.72
CA TRP A 45 10.41 -7.24 28.91
C TRP A 45 9.41 -6.22 29.50
N ASP A 46 9.42 -6.01 30.81
CA ASP A 46 8.55 -5.05 31.50
C ASP A 46 9.01 -3.59 31.35
N ASP A 47 10.15 -3.34 30.68
CA ASP A 47 10.64 -1.98 30.44
C ASP A 47 9.67 -1.23 29.48
N PRO A 48 9.08 -0.10 29.91
CA PRO A 48 8.13 0.64 29.08
C PRO A 48 8.72 1.13 27.75
N ARG A 49 10.05 1.24 27.66
CA ARG A 49 10.75 1.59 26.41
C ARG A 49 10.58 0.52 25.34
N LEU A 50 10.47 -0.76 25.71
CA LEU A 50 10.20 -1.84 24.75
C LEU A 50 8.80 -1.73 24.17
N GLY A 51 7.79 -1.42 25.00
CA GLY A 51 6.43 -1.16 24.52
C GLY A 51 6.37 0.04 23.57
N MET A 52 7.11 1.11 23.86
CA MET A 52 7.26 2.24 22.94
C MET A 52 7.93 1.82 21.62
N MET A 53 9.00 1.02 21.67
CA MET A 53 9.68 0.53 20.48
C MET A 53 8.79 -0.37 19.62
N ASP A 54 7.97 -1.22 20.25
CA ASP A 54 6.99 -2.07 19.55
C ASP A 54 5.99 -1.21 18.75
N LEU A 55 5.48 -0.14 19.34
CA LEU A 55 4.62 0.84 18.64
C LEU A 55 5.39 1.60 17.55
N GLN A 56 6.61 2.05 17.83
CA GLN A 56 7.44 2.81 16.88
C GLN A 56 7.88 1.97 15.69
N TYR A 57 7.96 0.65 15.80
CA TYR A 57 8.21 -0.24 14.66
C TYR A 57 7.15 -0.05 13.56
N HIS A 58 5.91 0.23 13.96
CA HIS A 58 4.76 0.37 13.06
C HIS A 58 4.39 1.81 12.73
N ASP A 59 5.19 2.81 13.15
CA ASP A 59 4.96 4.18 12.75
C ASP A 59 5.08 4.29 11.21
N ILE A 60 4.16 5.03 10.58
CA ILE A 60 4.16 5.24 9.12
C ILE A 60 5.08 6.41 8.71
N ASN A 61 5.52 7.23 9.68
CA ASN A 61 6.47 8.29 9.43
C ASN A 61 7.87 7.71 9.24
N ARG A 62 8.41 7.85 8.03
CA ARG A 62 9.72 7.30 7.64
C ARG A 62 10.88 7.71 8.54
N GLN A 63 10.83 8.92 9.10
CA GLN A 63 11.91 9.45 9.96
C GLN A 63 11.87 8.91 11.40
N ARG A 64 10.74 8.36 11.83
CA ARG A 64 10.50 7.91 13.21
C ARG A 64 10.37 6.39 13.32
N SER A 65 9.83 5.77 12.29
CA SER A 65 9.56 4.34 12.23
C SER A 65 10.83 3.51 12.32
N LEU A 66 10.88 2.59 13.29
CA LEU A 66 12.03 1.69 13.39
C LEU A 66 12.12 0.77 12.17
N PHE A 67 10.98 0.39 11.59
CA PHE A 67 10.96 -0.37 10.34
C PHE A 67 11.59 0.42 9.18
N HIS A 68 11.16 1.67 8.96
CA HIS A 68 11.70 2.47 7.86
C HIS A 68 13.19 2.80 8.06
N LEU A 69 13.62 3.07 9.30
CA LEU A 69 15.04 3.28 9.62
C LEU A 69 15.89 2.03 9.34
N LEU A 70 15.36 0.82 9.55
CA LEU A 70 16.02 -0.43 9.15
C LEU A 70 16.03 -0.57 7.62
N ALA A 71 14.92 -0.27 6.94
CA ALA A 71 14.80 -0.38 5.50
C ALA A 71 15.74 0.59 4.75
N GLU A 72 15.93 1.82 5.25
CA GLU A 72 16.89 2.80 4.71
C GLU A 72 18.34 2.33 4.80
N ARG A 73 18.66 1.50 5.80
CA ARG A 73 19.98 0.90 5.98
C ARG A 73 20.17 -0.40 5.22
N ASN A 74 19.25 -0.75 4.31
CA ASN A 74 19.20 -2.03 3.60
C ASN A 74 19.16 -3.25 4.56
N GLN A 75 18.54 -3.06 5.73
CA GLN A 75 18.35 -4.10 6.74
C GLN A 75 16.93 -4.67 6.72
N ILE A 76 16.19 -4.49 5.63
CA ILE A 76 14.88 -5.12 5.36
C ILE A 76 14.88 -5.59 3.91
N ARG A 77 14.41 -6.82 3.66
CA ARG A 77 14.21 -7.32 2.29
C ARG A 77 13.02 -6.58 1.67
N LYS A 78 13.27 -5.85 0.58
CA LYS A 78 12.22 -5.17 -0.20
C LYS A 78 11.72 -6.12 -1.30
N LEU A 79 10.41 -6.12 -1.53
CA LEU A 79 9.77 -6.88 -2.63
C LEU A 79 9.44 -6.00 -3.83
N ILE A 80 9.31 -4.69 -3.61
CA ILE A 80 8.86 -3.71 -4.60
C ILE A 80 9.79 -2.50 -4.51
N ASP A 81 10.07 -1.92 -5.66
CA ASP A 81 10.89 -0.71 -5.79
C ASP A 81 10.15 0.55 -5.34
N GLU A 82 10.93 1.55 -4.92
CA GLU A 82 10.38 2.83 -4.44
C GLU A 82 9.57 3.56 -5.52
N ASP A 83 10.04 3.52 -6.78
CA ASP A 83 9.37 4.17 -7.91
C ASP A 83 7.97 3.59 -8.17
N ALA A 84 7.82 2.26 -8.00
CA ALA A 84 6.53 1.60 -8.13
C ALA A 84 5.57 2.01 -7.00
N ILE A 85 6.08 2.22 -5.78
CA ILE A 85 5.30 2.73 -4.65
C ILE A 85 4.85 4.17 -4.91
N GLU A 86 5.74 5.04 -5.39
CA GLU A 86 5.41 6.42 -5.72
C GLU A 86 4.37 6.51 -6.84
N GLN A 87 4.52 5.72 -7.90
CA GLN A 87 3.55 5.65 -8.99
C GLN A 87 2.17 5.21 -8.51
N ALA A 88 2.10 4.22 -7.60
CA ALA A 88 0.85 3.68 -7.07
C ALA A 88 0.04 4.69 -6.24
N LYS A 89 0.65 5.78 -5.75
CA LYS A 89 -0.08 6.86 -5.04
C LYS A 89 -1.08 7.59 -5.92
N THR A 90 -0.80 7.70 -7.21
CA THR A 90 -1.60 8.51 -8.16
C THR A 90 -2.18 7.67 -9.29
N THR A 91 -1.59 6.51 -9.57
CA THR A 91 -1.98 5.62 -10.65
C THR A 91 -2.66 4.38 -10.07
N PRO A 92 -3.97 4.18 -10.30
CA PRO A 92 -4.66 2.97 -9.85
C PRO A 92 -4.18 1.73 -10.63
N PRO A 93 -4.45 0.50 -10.14
CA PRO A 93 -4.22 -0.72 -10.91
C PRO A 93 -4.95 -0.69 -12.26
N GLN A 94 -4.22 -0.90 -13.36
CA GLN A 94 -4.75 -0.76 -14.72
C GLN A 94 -5.60 -1.94 -15.21
N THR A 95 -5.65 -3.02 -14.42
CA THR A 95 -6.28 -4.30 -14.77
C THR A 95 -7.60 -4.56 -14.05
N THR A 96 -8.11 -3.59 -13.28
CA THR A 96 -9.33 -3.74 -12.49
C THR A 96 -10.22 -2.50 -12.61
N ARG A 97 -11.46 -2.58 -12.11
CA ARG A 97 -12.37 -1.42 -12.03
C ARG A 97 -11.83 -0.22 -11.25
N ALA A 98 -10.75 -0.39 -10.48
CA ALA A 98 -10.06 0.73 -9.85
C ALA A 98 -9.54 1.75 -10.87
N LYS A 99 -9.16 1.29 -12.08
CA LYS A 99 -8.82 2.16 -13.21
C LYS A 99 -9.99 3.07 -13.57
N VAL A 100 -11.17 2.49 -13.81
CA VAL A 100 -12.42 3.20 -14.14
C VAL A 100 -12.74 4.26 -13.09
N ARG A 101 -12.64 3.90 -11.80
CA ARG A 101 -12.87 4.83 -10.70
C ARG A 101 -11.89 6.00 -10.71
N GLY A 102 -10.59 5.71 -10.88
CA GLY A 102 -9.56 6.74 -10.93
C GLY A 102 -9.73 7.68 -12.13
N ASP A 103 -10.09 7.14 -13.29
CA ASP A 103 -10.39 7.88 -14.51
C ASP A 103 -11.58 8.83 -14.33
N PHE A 104 -12.67 8.33 -13.73
CA PHE A 104 -13.84 9.16 -13.42
C PHE A 104 -13.50 10.31 -12.46
N ILE A 105 -12.72 10.04 -11.40
CA ILE A 105 -12.28 11.07 -10.46
C ILE A 105 -11.39 12.12 -11.15
N ARG A 106 -10.47 11.69 -12.03
CA ARG A 106 -9.64 12.60 -12.83
C ARG A 106 -10.50 13.51 -13.70
N PHE A 107 -11.46 12.95 -14.42
CA PHE A 107 -12.41 13.74 -15.22
C PHE A 107 -13.16 14.78 -14.37
N ALA A 108 -13.76 14.34 -13.25
CA ALA A 108 -14.59 15.20 -12.41
C ALA A 108 -13.77 16.36 -11.83
N ARG A 109 -12.54 16.10 -11.38
CA ARG A 109 -11.59 17.13 -10.94
C ARG A 109 -11.21 18.10 -12.07
N ALA A 110 -10.89 17.58 -13.26
CA ALA A 110 -10.51 18.40 -14.41
C ALA A 110 -11.65 19.32 -14.92
N LYS A 111 -12.92 18.94 -14.68
CA LYS A 111 -14.11 19.76 -14.97
C LYS A 111 -14.62 20.55 -13.77
N ASN A 112 -13.96 20.48 -12.61
CA ASN A 112 -14.39 21.08 -11.34
C ASN A 112 -15.86 20.73 -10.98
N ARG A 113 -16.24 19.45 -11.15
CA ARG A 113 -17.57 18.92 -10.85
C ARG A 113 -17.55 18.18 -9.51
N SER A 114 -18.60 18.35 -8.71
CA SER A 114 -18.83 17.53 -7.53
C SER A 114 -19.29 16.12 -7.93
N TYR A 115 -18.86 15.13 -7.17
CA TYR A 115 -19.09 13.72 -7.47
C TYR A 115 -19.25 12.88 -6.21
N THR A 116 -19.88 11.72 -6.36
CA THR A 116 -20.00 10.67 -5.35
C THR A 116 -19.48 9.36 -5.96
N VAL A 117 -18.64 8.64 -5.22
CA VAL A 117 -17.97 7.43 -5.71
C VAL A 117 -17.99 6.37 -4.63
N ASP A 118 -18.28 5.14 -5.05
CA ASP A 118 -18.21 3.92 -4.25
C ASP A 118 -17.34 2.87 -4.97
N TRP A 119 -17.25 1.67 -4.40
CA TRP A 119 -16.65 0.51 -5.04
C TRP A 119 -17.40 0.08 -6.29
N THR A 120 -18.73 0.13 -6.28
CA THR A 120 -19.59 -0.43 -7.34
C THR A 120 -20.33 0.62 -8.18
N TYR A 121 -20.36 1.88 -7.78
CA TYR A 121 -21.02 2.93 -8.55
C TYR A 121 -20.30 4.28 -8.50
N LEU A 122 -20.50 5.08 -9.54
CA LEU A 122 -19.94 6.42 -9.72
C LEU A 122 -21.07 7.37 -10.17
N LYS A 123 -21.06 8.60 -9.67
CA LYS A 123 -22.12 9.58 -9.96
C LYS A 123 -21.59 11.01 -9.92
N LEU A 124 -21.99 11.81 -10.91
CA LEU A 124 -21.82 13.26 -10.86
C LEU A 124 -23.03 13.86 -10.11
N ASN A 125 -22.78 14.81 -9.22
CA ASN A 125 -23.84 15.43 -8.44
C ASN A 125 -24.47 16.58 -9.27
N GLY A 126 -25.80 16.74 -9.24
CA GLY A 126 -26.50 17.83 -9.95
C GLY A 126 -27.92 17.46 -10.40
N TYR A 127 -28.51 18.26 -11.30
CA TYR A 127 -29.81 17.94 -11.89
C TYR A 127 -29.61 16.99 -13.10
N TRP A 128 -30.29 15.84 -13.07
CA TRP A 128 -30.17 14.66 -13.96
C TRP A 128 -28.96 13.75 -13.66
N GLU A 129 -29.12 12.94 -12.61
CA GLU A 129 -28.06 12.11 -12.05
C GLU A 129 -28.06 10.69 -12.64
N GLU A 130 -27.16 10.44 -13.60
CA GLU A 130 -26.90 9.09 -14.08
C GLU A 130 -25.91 8.37 -13.15
N THR A 131 -26.30 7.18 -12.68
CA THR A 131 -25.42 6.32 -11.88
C THR A 131 -24.70 5.36 -12.81
N ILE A 132 -23.36 5.43 -12.83
CA ILE A 132 -22.52 4.54 -13.60
C ILE A 132 -22.16 3.34 -12.72
N LEU A 133 -22.57 2.14 -13.12
CA LEU A 133 -22.28 0.91 -12.38
C LEU A 133 -20.96 0.25 -12.83
N CYS A 134 -20.21 -0.25 -11.85
CA CYS A 134 -18.92 -0.94 -11.99
C CYS A 134 -18.96 -2.27 -11.22
N MET A 135 -19.87 -3.16 -11.64
CA MET A 135 -20.16 -4.41 -10.91
C MET A 135 -19.04 -5.45 -11.03
N ASP A 136 -18.45 -5.60 -12.22
CA ASP A 136 -17.35 -6.52 -12.46
C ASP A 136 -16.03 -5.94 -11.90
N PRO A 137 -15.41 -6.55 -10.87
CA PRO A 137 -14.15 -6.07 -10.32
C PRO A 137 -12.97 -6.18 -11.28
N PHE A 138 -13.03 -7.08 -12.26
CA PHE A 138 -11.96 -7.36 -13.22
C PHE A 138 -12.05 -6.52 -14.49
N CYS A 139 -13.17 -5.83 -14.73
CA CYS A 139 -13.32 -4.98 -15.91
C CYS A 139 -12.67 -3.61 -15.68
N PRO A 140 -11.58 -3.25 -16.38
CA PRO A 140 -10.92 -1.96 -16.22
C PRO A 140 -11.48 -0.88 -17.17
N PHE A 141 -12.60 -1.17 -17.85
CA PHE A 141 -13.22 -0.31 -18.83
C PHE A 141 -14.68 -0.06 -18.48
N ASN A 142 -15.15 1.16 -18.75
CA ASN A 142 -16.55 1.49 -18.70
C ASN A 142 -16.81 2.55 -19.77
N ARG A 143 -17.63 2.20 -20.75
CA ARG A 143 -17.93 3.04 -21.91
C ARG A 143 -18.34 4.46 -21.51
N ARG A 144 -19.16 4.60 -20.47
CA ARG A 144 -19.64 5.92 -20.02
C ARG A 144 -18.51 6.77 -19.46
N VAL A 145 -17.59 6.17 -18.71
CA VAL A 145 -16.40 6.88 -18.19
C VAL A 145 -15.46 7.27 -19.32
N GLU A 146 -15.30 6.44 -20.34
CA GLU A 146 -14.51 6.77 -21.54
C GLU A 146 -15.11 7.95 -22.31
N GLU A 147 -16.43 7.98 -22.48
CA GLU A 147 -17.17 9.10 -23.07
C GLU A 147 -17.04 10.40 -22.27
N LEU A 148 -16.93 10.31 -20.94
CA LEU A 148 -16.64 11.48 -20.10
C LEU A 148 -15.21 11.96 -20.32
N LEU A 149 -14.23 11.04 -20.26
CA LEU A 149 -12.82 11.36 -20.45
C LEU A 149 -12.53 12.03 -21.79
N SER A 150 -13.20 11.63 -22.88
CA SER A 150 -13.01 12.22 -24.21
C SER A 150 -13.42 13.71 -24.30
N GLN A 151 -14.13 14.23 -23.29
CA GLN A 151 -14.54 15.64 -23.22
C GLN A 151 -13.49 16.55 -22.58
N VAL A 152 -12.36 16.00 -22.10
CA VAL A 152 -11.29 16.75 -21.45
C VAL A 152 -9.99 16.58 -22.25
N PRO A 153 -9.29 17.68 -22.62
CA PRO A 153 -7.98 17.59 -23.24
C PRO A 153 -6.98 16.85 -22.33
N HIS A 154 -6.09 16.04 -22.91
CA HIS A 154 -5.17 15.18 -22.17
C HIS A 154 -4.33 15.93 -21.11
N ASN A 155 -3.87 17.15 -21.43
CA ASN A 155 -3.12 18.05 -20.53
C ASN A 155 -3.83 18.34 -19.19
N ARG A 156 -5.17 18.34 -19.15
CA ARG A 156 -5.93 18.60 -17.91
C ARG A 156 -6.17 17.34 -17.07
N LEU A 157 -5.97 16.16 -17.64
CA LEU A 157 -6.17 14.87 -16.96
C LEU A 157 -4.88 14.39 -16.27
N TYR A 158 -3.73 14.75 -16.84
CA TYR A 158 -2.40 14.36 -16.40
C TYR A 158 -1.48 15.59 -16.40
N PRO A 159 -1.57 16.44 -15.35
CA PRO A 159 -0.64 17.55 -15.16
C PRO A 159 0.76 17.08 -14.74
#